data_AF-A0A847A6C3-F1
#
_entry.id   AF-A0A847A6C3-F1
#
_cell.length_a   1.000
_cell.length_b   1.000
_cell.length_c   1.000
_cell.angle_alpha   90.00
_cell.angle_beta   90.00
_cell.angle_gamma   90.00
#
_symmetry.space_group_name_H-M   'P 1'
#
loop_
_entity.id
_entity.type
_entity.pdbx_description
1 polymer ?
#
loop_
_entity_poly.entity_id
_entity_poly.type
_entity_poly.pdbx_seq_one_letter_code
_entity_poly.pdbx_strand_id
1 'polypeptide(L)'
;LEEQGLGTPERTKSGYRKFAQQHIERLRLILTLQREHYLPLKVIAEVLEEIDAGKDPVIPGASNRSAASILTPRRLMSRDELQRVTGASPRFVGEAIAAGLLPATEVFPFECVAELTALLQLSELGLTPRHLRNMRAAAERDAILVEQAVAARGKRSGSPGAVEEALELVDLLEVARRGVLRRRLTR
;
A
#
# COMPACT_ATOMS: atom_id res chain seq x y z
N LEU A 1 0.05 -25.34 10.71
CA LEU A 1 0.66 -25.05 9.39
C LEU A 1 1.45 -26.24 8.88
N GLU A 2 2.49 -26.72 9.60
CA GLU A 2 3.21 -27.96 9.25
C GLU A 2 2.30 -29.20 9.25
N GLU A 3 1.48 -29.37 10.30
CA GLU A 3 0.47 -30.46 10.38
C GLU A 3 -0.62 -30.37 9.30
N GLN A 4 -0.73 -29.23 8.64
CA GLN A 4 -1.70 -28.97 7.57
C GLN A 4 -1.02 -28.93 6.19
N GLY A 5 0.26 -29.30 6.09
CA GLY A 5 1.02 -29.35 4.83
C GLY A 5 1.41 -28.00 4.22
N LEU A 6 1.17 -26.88 4.92
CA LEU A 6 1.32 -25.54 4.36
C LEU A 6 2.75 -24.98 4.45
N GLY A 7 3.65 -25.68 5.14
CA GLY A 7 5.06 -25.33 5.20
C GLY A 7 5.91 -26.54 5.57
N THR A 8 7.04 -26.71 4.88
CA THR A 8 7.96 -27.84 5.04
C THR A 8 9.36 -27.32 5.40
N PRO A 9 9.60 -26.89 6.65
CA PRO A 9 10.94 -26.47 7.04
C PRO A 9 11.90 -27.66 7.02
N GLU A 10 13.13 -27.39 6.59
CA GLU A 10 14.21 -28.36 6.71
C GLU A 10 14.51 -28.64 8.19
N ARG A 11 14.98 -29.84 8.50
CA ARG A 11 15.45 -30.18 9.85
C ARG A 11 16.97 -30.22 9.87
N THR A 12 17.58 -29.63 10.90
CA THR A 12 19.00 -29.81 11.17
C THR A 12 19.27 -31.25 11.62
N LYS A 13 20.54 -31.69 11.58
CA LYS A 13 20.95 -33.00 12.12
C LYS A 13 20.60 -33.21 13.61
N SER A 14 20.35 -32.12 14.33
CA SER A 14 19.92 -32.11 15.73
C SER A 14 18.39 -32.02 15.92
N GLY A 15 17.60 -32.01 14.83
CA GLY A 15 16.14 -32.02 14.87
C GLY A 15 15.44 -30.65 14.89
N TYR A 16 16.18 -29.55 15.00
CA TYR A 16 15.63 -28.18 14.96
C TYR A 16 15.14 -27.79 13.57
N ARG A 17 14.06 -26.98 13.51
CA ARG A 17 13.53 -26.40 12.27
C ARG A 17 14.50 -25.35 11.72
N LYS A 18 14.82 -25.44 10.43
CA LYS A 18 15.62 -24.49 9.68
C LYS A 18 14.76 -23.89 8.57
N PHE A 19 14.56 -22.58 8.62
CA PHE A 19 13.81 -21.85 7.62
C PHE A 19 14.78 -21.19 6.64
N ALA A 20 14.73 -21.58 5.36
CA ALA A 20 15.31 -20.80 4.27
C ALA A 20 14.41 -19.60 3.98
N GLN A 21 14.93 -18.62 3.23
CA GLN A 21 14.23 -17.40 2.88
C GLN A 21 12.85 -17.66 2.23
N GLN A 22 12.78 -18.63 1.33
CA GLN A 22 11.53 -19.10 0.70
C GLN A 22 10.48 -19.59 1.72
N HIS A 23 10.92 -20.24 2.81
CA HIS A 23 9.99 -20.70 3.85
C HIS A 23 9.45 -19.52 4.68
N ILE A 24 10.26 -18.47 4.87
CA ILE A 24 9.86 -17.25 5.57
C ILE A 24 8.84 -16.47 4.73
N GLU A 25 9.07 -16.35 3.43
CA GLU A 25 8.14 -15.71 2.49
C GLU A 25 6.82 -16.46 2.45
N ARG A 26 6.84 -17.79 2.31
CA ARG A 26 5.62 -18.62 2.36
C ARG A 26 4.84 -18.41 3.66
N LEU A 27 5.52 -18.39 4.81
CA LEU A 27 4.88 -18.13 6.10
C LEU A 27 4.29 -16.73 6.20
N ARG A 28 4.98 -15.70 5.69
CA ARG A 28 4.45 -14.33 5.64
C ARG A 28 3.17 -14.28 4.81
N LEU A 29 3.15 -14.89 3.62
CA LEU A 29 1.95 -14.96 2.79
C LEU A 29 0.80 -15.63 3.55
N ILE A 30 1.02 -16.82 4.11
CA ILE A 30 -0.01 -17.55 4.87
C ILE A 30 -0.57 -16.69 6.00
N LEU A 31 0.30 -16.08 6.80
CA LEU A 31 -0.12 -15.27 7.94
C LEU A 31 -0.87 -14.00 7.50
N THR A 32 -0.46 -13.37 6.40
CA THR A 32 -1.18 -12.23 5.82
C THR A 32 -2.56 -12.65 5.32
N LEU A 33 -2.67 -13.77 4.60
CA LEU A 33 -3.95 -14.30 4.13
C LEU A 33 -4.90 -14.68 5.27
N GLN A 34 -4.38 -15.21 6.38
CA GLN A 34 -5.20 -15.50 7.56
C GLN A 34 -5.61 -14.25 8.34
N ARG A 35 -4.68 -13.30 8.55
CA ARG A 35 -4.93 -12.13 9.41
C ARG A 35 -5.71 -11.03 8.69
N GLU A 36 -5.35 -10.76 7.45
CA GLU A 36 -5.91 -9.65 6.69
C GLU A 36 -7.08 -10.15 5.84
N HIS A 37 -6.99 -11.32 5.22
CA HIS A 37 -8.04 -11.81 4.33
C HIS A 37 -8.97 -12.86 4.96
N TYR A 38 -8.70 -13.26 6.21
CA TYR A 38 -9.51 -14.24 6.97
C TYR A 38 -9.76 -15.54 6.20
N LEU A 39 -8.81 -15.96 5.37
CA LEU A 39 -8.99 -17.13 4.51
C LEU A 39 -8.87 -18.45 5.30
N PRO A 40 -9.76 -19.43 5.05
CA PRO A 40 -9.60 -20.78 5.57
C PRO A 40 -8.30 -21.42 5.07
N LEU A 41 -7.66 -22.24 5.92
CA LEU A 41 -6.41 -22.92 5.59
C LEU A 41 -6.50 -23.75 4.30
N LYS A 42 -7.67 -24.30 3.98
CA LYS A 42 -7.92 -25.03 2.73
C LYS A 42 -7.79 -24.14 1.49
N VAL A 43 -8.35 -22.94 1.53
CA VAL A 43 -8.26 -21.97 0.41
C VAL A 43 -6.83 -21.45 0.28
N ILE A 44 -6.14 -21.25 1.41
CA ILE A 44 -4.73 -20.86 1.40
C ILE A 44 -3.88 -21.98 0.77
N ALA A 45 -4.21 -23.26 0.99
CA ALA A 45 -3.52 -24.38 0.34
C ALA A 45 -3.63 -24.30 -1.19
N GLU A 46 -4.84 -24.07 -1.72
CA GLU A 46 -5.11 -23.93 -3.16
C GLU A 46 -4.30 -22.76 -3.78
N VAL A 47 -4.29 -21.61 -3.10
CA VAL A 47 -3.46 -20.45 -3.50
C VAL A 47 -1.97 -20.82 -3.56
N LEU A 48 -1.46 -21.54 -2.56
CA LEU A 48 -0.06 -21.93 -2.52
C LEU A 48 0.30 -22.96 -3.61
N GLU A 49 -0.61 -23.88 -3.94
CA GLU A 49 -0.42 -24.82 -5.04
C GLU A 49 -0.29 -24.10 -6.39
N GLU A 50 -1.08 -23.04 -6.61
CA GLU A 50 -0.96 -22.24 -7.83
C GLU A 50 0.39 -21.49 -7.91
N ILE A 51 0.89 -20.97 -6.78
CA ILE A 51 2.21 -20.33 -6.70
C ILE A 51 3.33 -21.35 -6.95
N ASP A 52 3.22 -22.54 -6.35
CA ASP A 52 4.19 -23.63 -6.54
C ASP A 52 4.19 -24.14 -7.99
N ALA A 53 3.06 -24.01 -8.70
CA ALA A 53 2.94 -24.25 -10.13
C ALA A 53 3.48 -23.09 -11.01
N GLY A 54 4.05 -22.04 -10.39
CA GLY A 54 4.63 -20.89 -11.07
C GLY A 54 3.61 -19.86 -11.57
N LYS A 55 2.36 -19.91 -11.09
CA LYS A 55 1.34 -18.90 -11.39
C LYS A 55 1.35 -17.79 -10.34
N ASP A 56 0.74 -16.66 -10.67
CA ASP A 56 0.48 -15.59 -9.71
C ASP A 56 -1.03 -15.48 -9.45
N PRO A 57 -1.56 -16.27 -8.49
CA PRO A 57 -3.00 -16.37 -8.28
C PRO A 57 -3.57 -15.07 -7.69
N VAL A 58 -4.76 -14.72 -8.16
CA VAL A 58 -5.57 -13.69 -7.51
C VAL A 58 -6.12 -14.24 -6.20
N ILE A 59 -5.91 -13.50 -5.12
CA ILE A 59 -6.37 -13.93 -3.80
C ILE A 59 -7.88 -13.74 -3.66
N PRO A 60 -8.64 -14.81 -3.35
CA PRO A 60 -10.09 -14.70 -3.11
C PRO A 60 -10.37 -13.71 -1.98
N GLY A 61 -11.27 -12.75 -2.20
CA GLY A 61 -11.61 -11.73 -1.19
C GLY A 61 -10.59 -10.61 -1.00
N ALA A 62 -9.59 -10.50 -1.88
CA ALA A 62 -8.58 -9.44 -1.90
C ALA A 62 -8.55 -8.71 -3.27
N SER A 63 -9.73 -8.41 -3.82
CA SER A 63 -10.03 -7.74 -5.11
C SER A 63 -8.83 -7.62 -6.07
N ASN A 64 -8.46 -8.73 -6.71
CA ASN A 64 -7.42 -8.81 -7.74
C ASN A 64 -5.97 -8.53 -7.31
N ARG A 65 -5.66 -8.48 -6.00
CA ARG A 65 -4.28 -8.54 -5.56
C ARG A 65 -3.72 -9.94 -5.75
N SER A 66 -2.62 -9.99 -6.48
CA SER A 66 -1.89 -11.22 -6.71
C SER A 66 -1.05 -11.60 -5.48
N ALA A 67 -0.73 -12.87 -5.33
CA ALA A 67 0.12 -13.34 -4.24
C ALA A 67 1.46 -12.60 -4.19
N ALA A 68 2.03 -12.27 -5.36
CA ALA A 68 3.26 -11.48 -5.45
C ALA A 68 3.11 -10.07 -4.85
N SER A 69 1.96 -9.41 -5.07
CA SER A 69 1.67 -8.09 -4.48
C SER A 69 1.63 -8.13 -2.95
N ILE A 70 1.07 -9.19 -2.37
CA ILE A 70 0.96 -9.37 -0.91
C ILE A 70 2.31 -9.71 -0.26
N LEU A 71 3.14 -10.49 -0.97
CA LEU A 71 4.47 -10.86 -0.54
C LEU A 71 5.48 -9.73 -0.64
N THR A 72 5.20 -8.71 -1.45
CA THR A 72 6.06 -7.54 -1.58
C THR A 72 6.10 -6.82 -0.22
N PRO A 73 7.24 -6.84 0.49
CA PRO A 73 7.34 -6.15 1.77
C PRO A 73 7.04 -4.68 1.54
N ARG A 74 6.12 -4.09 2.32
CA ARG A 74 6.01 -2.63 2.39
C ARG A 74 7.34 -2.12 2.94
N ARG A 75 8.24 -1.73 2.04
CA ARG A 75 9.56 -1.25 2.39
C ARG A 75 9.38 0.03 3.18
N LEU A 76 9.70 -0.05 4.47
CA LEU A 76 9.75 1.07 5.36
C LEU A 76 11.13 1.71 5.28
N MET A 77 11.15 3.03 5.25
CA MET A 77 12.37 3.82 5.12
C MET A 77 12.46 4.81 6.27
N SER A 78 13.67 5.05 6.77
CA SER A 78 13.88 6.16 7.68
C SER A 78 13.74 7.50 6.95
N ARG A 79 13.56 8.58 7.71
CA ARG A 79 13.60 9.94 7.16
C ARG A 79 14.88 10.21 6.35
N ASP A 80 16.04 9.73 6.82
CA ASP A 80 17.32 9.90 6.13
C ASP A 80 17.39 9.12 4.81
N GLU A 81 16.80 7.93 4.78
CA GLU A 81 16.72 7.14 3.56
C GLU A 81 15.79 7.80 2.54
N LEU A 82 14.63 8.31 2.97
CA LEU A 82 13.71 9.06 2.11
C LEU A 82 14.42 10.30 1.51
N GLN A 83 15.17 11.05 2.31
CA GLN A 83 15.95 12.21 1.84
C GLN A 83 17.01 11.80 0.82
N ARG A 84 17.76 10.73 1.07
CA ARG A 84 18.79 10.23 0.14
C ARG A 84 18.19 9.79 -1.20
N VAL A 85 17.07 9.07 -1.18
CA VAL A 85 16.42 8.55 -2.40
C VAL A 85 15.82 9.67 -3.24
N THR A 86 15.20 10.66 -2.59
CA THR A 86 14.50 11.77 -3.28
C THR A 86 15.37 12.98 -3.57
N GLY A 87 16.51 13.12 -2.90
CA GLY A 87 17.32 14.34 -2.93
C GLY A 87 16.70 15.52 -2.14
N ALA A 88 15.60 15.30 -1.40
CA ALA A 88 14.94 16.36 -0.65
C ALA A 88 15.80 16.86 0.51
N SER A 89 15.88 18.19 0.68
CA SER A 89 16.53 18.76 1.86
C SER A 89 15.71 18.48 3.14
N PRO A 90 16.35 18.38 4.33
CA PRO A 90 15.64 18.22 5.60
C PRO A 90 14.58 19.29 5.85
N ARG A 91 14.87 20.52 5.41
CA ARG A 91 13.96 21.67 5.47
C ARG A 91 12.73 21.43 4.60
N PHE A 92 12.90 20.97 3.36
CA PHE A 92 11.78 20.74 2.46
C PHE A 92 10.85 19.63 2.96
N VAL A 93 11.41 18.54 3.50
CA VAL A 93 10.63 17.50 4.17
C VAL A 93 9.81 18.08 5.33
N GLY A 94 10.43 18.95 6.15
CA GLY A 94 9.74 19.67 7.21
C GLY A 94 8.61 20.58 6.69
N GLU A 95 8.81 21.29 5.59
CA GLU A 95 7.79 22.12 4.95
C GLU A 95 6.62 21.29 4.40
N ALA A 96 6.89 20.11 3.81
CA ALA A 96 5.85 19.18 3.34
C ALA A 96 5.02 18.62 4.49
N ILE A 97 5.65 18.21 5.59
CA ILE A 97 4.97 17.75 6.82
C ILE A 97 4.14 18.90 7.44
N ALA A 98 4.72 20.10 7.57
CA ALA A 98 4.02 21.26 8.12
C ALA A 98 2.85 21.74 7.24
N ALA A 99 2.91 21.50 5.93
CA ALA A 99 1.81 21.72 5.01
C ALA A 99 0.75 20.60 5.06
N GLY A 100 1.01 19.50 5.77
CA GLY A 100 0.14 18.32 5.87
C GLY A 100 0.09 17.49 4.59
N LEU A 101 1.12 17.58 3.73
CA LEU A 101 1.23 16.82 2.48
C LEU A 101 2.02 15.52 2.66
N LEU A 102 2.76 15.39 3.76
CA LEU A 102 3.40 14.15 4.21
C LEU A 102 3.03 13.88 5.66
N PRO A 103 2.95 12.60 6.08
CA PRO A 103 2.67 12.25 7.46
C PRO A 103 3.81 12.68 8.40
N ALA A 104 3.44 13.13 9.60
CA ALA A 104 4.39 13.41 10.68
C ALA A 104 4.82 12.10 11.36
N THR A 105 5.73 11.36 10.72
CA THR A 105 6.25 10.05 11.18
C THR A 105 7.77 9.99 11.04
N GLU A 106 8.40 9.11 11.81
CA GLU A 106 9.84 8.83 11.72
C GLU A 106 10.16 7.79 10.64
N VAL A 107 9.16 6.97 10.28
CA VAL A 107 9.28 5.88 9.32
C VAL A 107 8.24 6.05 8.22
N PHE A 108 8.71 6.05 6.98
CA PHE A 108 7.91 6.32 5.79
C PHE A 108 7.74 5.06 4.96
N PRO A 109 6.52 4.79 4.47
CA PRO A 109 6.32 3.82 3.41
C PRO A 109 7.04 4.22 2.11
N PHE A 110 7.31 3.24 1.23
CA PHE A 110 8.01 3.48 -0.02
C PHE A 110 7.26 4.43 -0.97
N GLU A 111 5.93 4.41 -0.93
CA GLU A 111 5.06 5.30 -1.70
C GLU A 111 5.34 6.79 -1.46
N CYS A 112 5.83 7.17 -0.28
CA CYS A 112 6.19 8.56 0.03
C CYS A 112 7.33 9.10 -0.86
N VAL A 113 8.13 8.24 -1.51
CA VAL A 113 9.15 8.68 -2.47
C VAL A 113 8.52 9.35 -3.68
N ALA A 114 7.46 8.76 -4.25
CA ALA A 114 6.77 9.34 -5.39
C ALA A 114 6.09 10.66 -5.02
N GLU A 115 5.44 10.71 -3.85
CA GLU A 115 4.80 11.91 -3.31
C GLU A 115 5.80 13.06 -3.15
N LEU A 116 6.91 12.81 -2.43
CA LEU A 116 7.92 13.82 -2.15
C LEU A 116 8.65 14.27 -3.44
N THR A 117 8.88 13.36 -4.39
CA THR A 117 9.45 13.71 -5.70
C THR A 117 8.52 14.63 -6.49
N ALA A 118 7.22 14.34 -6.51
CA ALA A 118 6.24 15.21 -7.17
C ALA A 118 6.18 16.59 -6.51
N LEU A 119 6.24 16.67 -5.17
CA LEU A 119 6.29 17.94 -4.45
C LEU A 119 7.55 18.75 -4.79
N LEU A 120 8.71 18.11 -4.94
CA LEU A 120 9.94 18.79 -5.37
C LEU A 120 9.79 19.37 -6.78
N GLN A 121 9.30 18.59 -7.74
CA GLN A 121 9.06 19.03 -9.11
C GLN A 121 8.06 20.20 -9.18
N LEU A 122 7.00 20.15 -8.37
CA LEU A 122 6.05 21.27 -8.25
C LEU A 122 6.74 22.52 -7.70
N SER A 123 7.64 22.36 -6.72
CA SER A 123 8.40 23.47 -6.14
C SER A 123 9.37 24.10 -7.15
N GLU A 124 9.99 23.32 -8.03
CA GLU A 124 10.81 23.83 -9.15
C GLU A 124 9.98 24.69 -10.12
N LEU A 125 8.69 24.40 -10.25
CA LEU A 125 7.72 25.17 -11.03
C LEU A 125 7.06 26.31 -10.22
N GLY A 126 7.54 26.61 -9.00
CA GLY A 126 7.04 27.69 -8.15
C GLY A 126 5.88 27.32 -7.20
N LEU A 127 5.40 26.07 -7.25
CA LEU A 127 4.31 25.56 -6.40
C LEU A 127 4.88 24.85 -5.17
N THR A 128 5.32 25.64 -4.18
CA THR A 128 5.80 25.12 -2.90
C THR A 128 4.69 24.48 -2.04
N PRO A 129 5.01 23.63 -1.03
CA PRO A 129 4.03 22.97 -0.17
C PRO A 129 2.96 23.89 0.43
N ARG A 130 3.30 25.14 0.76
CA ARG A 130 2.35 26.11 1.33
C ARG A 130 1.21 26.49 0.36
N HIS A 131 1.47 26.45 -0.95
CA HIS A 131 0.48 26.75 -2.00
C HIS A 131 -0.50 25.59 -2.19
N LEU A 132 -0.12 24.38 -1.77
CA LEU A 132 -0.89 23.15 -1.96
C LEU A 132 -1.83 22.84 -0.78
N ARG A 133 -1.93 23.71 0.23
CA ARG A 133 -2.84 23.52 1.38
C ARG A 133 -4.31 23.39 0.97
N ASN A 134 -4.74 24.15 -0.04
CA ASN A 134 -6.10 24.06 -0.56
C ASN A 134 -6.34 22.74 -1.30
N MET A 135 -5.32 22.25 -2.03
CA MET A 135 -5.36 20.92 -2.66
C MET A 135 -5.48 19.83 -1.60
N ARG A 136 -4.68 19.89 -0.52
CA ARG A 136 -4.78 18.98 0.64
C ARG A 136 -6.18 18.98 1.24
N ALA A 137 -6.75 20.16 1.53
CA ALA A 137 -8.09 20.28 2.08
C ALA A 137 -9.20 19.80 1.13
N ALA A 138 -8.96 19.83 -0.19
CA ALA A 138 -9.86 19.19 -1.16
C ALA A 138 -9.74 17.66 -1.09
N ALA A 139 -8.52 17.12 -1.04
CA ALA A 139 -8.28 15.69 -0.92
C ALA A 139 -8.88 15.09 0.37
N GLU A 140 -8.81 15.79 1.50
CA GLU A 140 -9.47 15.36 2.74
C GLU A 140 -10.99 15.27 2.63
N ARG A 141 -11.61 16.22 1.91
CA ARG A 141 -13.05 16.17 1.64
C ARG A 141 -13.42 15.04 0.70
N ASP A 142 -12.57 14.77 -0.29
CA ASP A 142 -12.74 13.65 -1.20
C ASP A 142 -12.62 12.31 -0.43
N ALA A 143 -11.71 12.21 0.54
CA ALA A 143 -11.62 11.04 1.42
C ALA A 143 -12.91 10.82 2.22
N ILE A 144 -13.50 11.87 2.80
CA ILE A 144 -14.80 11.79 3.50
C ILE A 144 -15.90 11.29 2.55
N LEU A 145 -15.93 11.79 1.31
CA LEU A 145 -16.91 11.35 0.29
C LEU A 145 -16.73 9.87 -0.07
N VAL A 146 -15.48 9.41 -0.22
CA VAL A 146 -15.15 8.01 -0.47
C VAL A 146 -15.57 7.13 0.70
N GLU A 147 -15.25 7.52 1.93
CA GLU A 147 -15.65 6.81 3.15
C GLU A 147 -17.16 6.63 3.25
N GLN A 148 -17.92 7.69 2.95
CA GLN A 148 -19.39 7.64 2.91
C GLN A 148 -19.92 6.70 1.81
N ALA A 149 -19.31 6.73 0.62
CA ALA A 149 -19.70 5.86 -0.48
C ALA A 149 -19.45 4.37 -0.18
N VAL A 150 -18.32 4.05 0.47
CA VAL A 150 -18.00 2.68 0.91
C VAL A 150 -18.95 2.25 2.04
N ALA A 151 -19.21 3.12 3.01
CA ALA A 151 -20.14 2.82 4.11
C ALA A 151 -21.57 2.54 3.62
N ALA A 152 -22.05 3.29 2.62
CA ALA A 152 -23.37 3.10 2.01
C ALA A 152 -23.55 1.71 1.36
N ARG A 153 -22.44 1.03 1.02
CA ARG A 153 -22.45 -0.33 0.45
C ARG A 153 -22.36 -1.44 1.51
N GLY A 154 -22.50 -1.08 2.79
CA GLY A 154 -22.59 -2.03 3.91
C GLY A 154 -21.26 -2.65 4.31
N LYS A 155 -20.13 -2.12 3.83
CA LYS A 155 -18.81 -2.58 4.24
C LYS A 155 -18.45 -2.06 5.63
N ARG A 156 -17.87 -2.92 6.47
CA ARG A 156 -17.37 -2.50 7.79
C ARG A 156 -16.15 -1.60 7.60
N SER A 157 -16.17 -0.44 8.27
CA SER A 157 -15.04 0.49 8.31
C SER A 157 -13.76 -0.24 8.74
N GLY A 158 -12.65 0.03 8.05
CA GLY A 158 -11.35 -0.59 8.29
C GLY A 158 -11.22 -2.06 7.86
N SER A 159 -12.26 -2.68 7.28
CA SER A 159 -12.10 -4.00 6.66
C SER A 159 -11.21 -3.89 5.41
N PRO A 160 -10.39 -4.90 5.08
CA PRO A 160 -9.54 -4.87 3.89
C PRO A 160 -10.33 -4.60 2.60
N GLY A 161 -11.52 -5.19 2.48
CA GLY A 161 -12.41 -4.94 1.35
C GLY A 161 -12.97 -3.51 1.30
N ALA A 162 -13.15 -2.84 2.45
CA ALA A 162 -13.52 -1.43 2.49
C ALA A 162 -12.36 -0.51 2.06
N VAL A 163 -11.14 -0.81 2.49
CA VAL A 163 -9.93 -0.06 2.12
C VAL A 163 -9.68 -0.18 0.62
N GLU A 164 -9.80 -1.39 0.08
CA GLU A 164 -9.60 -1.67 -1.33
C GLU A 164 -10.62 -0.95 -2.21
N GLU A 165 -11.90 -1.05 -1.87
CA GLU A 165 -12.96 -0.33 -2.57
C GLU A 165 -12.79 1.21 -2.46
N ALA A 166 -12.30 1.70 -1.32
CA ALA A 166 -11.96 3.11 -1.18
C ALA A 166 -10.84 3.54 -2.15
N LEU A 167 -9.77 2.72 -2.28
CA LEU A 167 -8.67 3.01 -3.21
C LEU A 167 -9.12 2.98 -4.67
N GLU A 168 -9.98 2.02 -5.06
CA GLU A 168 -10.58 2.00 -6.39
C GLU A 168 -11.39 3.28 -6.69
N LEU A 169 -12.16 3.76 -5.70
CA LEU A 169 -12.89 5.02 -5.84
C LEU A 169 -11.97 6.24 -5.94
N VAL A 170 -10.86 6.25 -5.20
CA VAL A 170 -9.84 7.31 -5.29
C VAL A 170 -9.27 7.38 -6.71
N ASP A 171 -8.93 6.25 -7.32
CA ASP A 171 -8.40 6.21 -8.69
C ASP A 171 -9.39 6.79 -9.71
N LEU A 172 -10.68 6.45 -9.59
CA LEU A 172 -11.73 7.01 -10.43
C LEU A 172 -11.92 8.52 -10.22
N LEU A 173 -11.85 8.98 -8.96
CA LEU A 173 -11.92 10.41 -8.63
C LEU A 173 -10.75 11.19 -9.22
N GLU A 174 -9.53 10.65 -9.19
CA GLU A 174 -8.35 11.31 -9.79
C GLU A 174 -8.49 11.46 -11.31
N VAL A 175 -9.05 10.46 -12.00
CA VAL A 175 -9.35 10.55 -13.45
C VAL A 175 -10.35 11.67 -13.72
N ALA A 176 -11.44 11.75 -12.95
CA ALA A 176 -12.44 12.80 -13.08
C ALA A 176 -11.85 14.20 -12.79
N ARG A 177 -11.07 14.33 -11.70
CA ARG A 177 -10.42 15.58 -11.28
C ARG A 177 -9.48 16.09 -12.36
N ARG A 178 -8.65 15.22 -12.93
CA ARG A 178 -7.74 15.54 -14.04
C ARG A 178 -8.51 16.11 -15.24
N GLY A 179 -9.66 15.52 -15.58
CA GLY A 179 -10.52 16.02 -16.66
C GLY A 179 -11.06 17.43 -16.40
N VAL A 180 -11.49 17.72 -15.17
CA VAL A 180 -11.96 19.06 -14.76
C VAL A 180 -10.84 20.10 -14.86
N LEU A 181 -9.65 19.79 -14.33
CA LEU A 181 -8.49 20.68 -14.37
C LEU A 181 -8.07 21.02 -15.81
N ARG A 182 -7.96 20.00 -16.67
CA ARG A 182 -7.59 20.20 -18.08
C ARG A 182 -8.58 21.12 -18.78
N ARG A 183 -9.88 20.88 -18.65
CA ARG A 183 -10.92 21.72 -19.27
C ARG A 183 -10.91 23.17 -18.79
N ARG A 184 -10.40 23.44 -17.58
CA ARG A 184 -10.28 24.81 -17.06
C ARG A 184 -9.07 25.56 -17.60
N LEU A 185 -7.99 24.86 -17.92
CA LEU A 185 -6.75 25.44 -18.42
C LEU A 185 -6.72 25.57 -19.95
N THR A 186 -7.49 24.75 -20.67
CA THR A 186 -7.61 24.81 -22.13
C THR A 186 -8.82 25.62 -22.61
N ARG A 187 -9.37 26.47 -21.74
CA ARG A 187 -10.39 27.47 -22.08
C ARG A 187 -9.70 28.82 -22.23
#